data_AF-A0A0J8RXU4-F1
#
_entry.id   AF-A0A0J8RXU4-F1
#
_cell.length_a   1.000
_cell.length_b   1.000
_cell.length_c   1.000
_cell.angle_alpha   90.00
_cell.angle_beta   90.00
_cell.angle_gamma   90.00
#
_symmetry.space_group_name_H-M   'P 1'
#
loop_
_entity.id
_entity.type
_entity.pdbx_description
1 polymer ?
#
loop_
_entity_poly.entity_id
_entity_poly.type
_entity_poly.pdbx_seq_one_letter_code
_entity_poly.pdbx_strand_id
1 'polypeptide(L)'
;MVMSLSDVVYNLNTLKICSTEALDFSFIGPQTFESILPTLENLDTLVLSVGEVFGDYDVLPSQLYKSFPPNLATLRFRGPGSLVTSEHWKGWVESFGSPDFLPKLKKLGFVLDLDYEEAEKDSYRKVNKVEIPAEERLEQAKAACDELHRAAH
;
A
#
# COMPACT_ATOMS: atom_id res chain seq x y z
N MET A 1 30.28 -4.61 -13.65
CA MET A 1 29.20 -4.16 -14.53
C MET A 1 27.91 -4.37 -13.75
N VAL A 2 27.31 -3.31 -13.22
CA VAL A 2 26.03 -3.39 -12.52
C VAL A 2 24.97 -3.11 -13.57
N MET A 3 24.23 -4.13 -14.01
CA MET A 3 23.02 -3.90 -14.81
C MET A 3 22.01 -3.23 -13.88
N SER A 4 21.56 -2.03 -14.25
CA SER A 4 20.43 -1.42 -13.56
C SER A 4 19.16 -2.22 -13.93
N LEU A 5 18.25 -2.43 -12.97
CA LEU A 5 16.99 -3.13 -13.23
C LEU A 5 16.20 -2.44 -14.36
N SER A 6 16.34 -1.12 -14.49
CA SER A 6 15.77 -0.32 -15.57
C SER A 6 16.21 -0.76 -16.97
N ASP A 7 17.44 -1.26 -17.12
CA ASP A 7 17.99 -1.70 -18.42
C ASP A 7 17.41 -3.06 -18.85
N VAL A 8 16.96 -3.87 -17.90
CA VAL A 8 16.37 -5.20 -18.12
C VAL A 8 14.85 -5.11 -18.27
N VAL A 9 14.23 -4.09 -17.65
CA VAL A 9 12.77 -3.99 -17.44
C VAL A 9 12.17 -2.74 -18.10
N TYR A 10 12.88 -2.13 -19.06
CA TYR A 10 12.53 -0.86 -19.71
C TYR A 10 11.08 -0.75 -20.23
N ASN A 11 10.49 -1.87 -20.68
CA ASN A 11 9.13 -1.92 -21.22
C ASN A 11 8.11 -2.57 -20.28
N LEU A 12 8.32 -2.49 -18.96
CA LEU A 12 7.33 -3.02 -18.02
C LEU A 12 6.14 -2.07 -17.88
N ASN A 13 5.06 -2.39 -18.59
CA ASN A 13 3.80 -1.65 -18.51
C ASN A 13 2.93 -2.05 -17.31
N THR A 14 3.04 -3.29 -16.85
CA THR A 14 2.21 -3.82 -15.76
C THR A 14 3.08 -4.53 -14.74
N LEU A 15 2.99 -4.11 -13.48
CA LEU A 15 3.66 -4.74 -12.35
C LEU A 15 2.60 -5.21 -11.36
N LYS A 16 2.61 -6.51 -11.07
CA LYS A 16 1.77 -7.11 -10.04
C LYS A 16 2.66 -7.71 -8.97
N ILE A 17 2.54 -7.20 -7.76
CA ILE A 17 3.24 -7.71 -6.58
C ILE A 17 2.17 -8.07 -5.54
N CYS A 18 2.15 -9.32 -5.11
CA CYS A 18 1.23 -9.80 -4.09
C CYS A 18 2.03 -10.52 -3.01
N SER A 19 1.97 -9.98 -1.79
CA SER A 19 2.50 -10.59 -0.57
C SER A 19 1.35 -10.70 0.40
N THR A 20 0.75 -11.87 0.43
CA THR A 20 -0.38 -12.17 1.31
C THR A 20 0.04 -13.06 2.48
N GLU A 21 1.29 -13.53 2.52
CA GLU A 21 1.81 -14.43 3.56
C GLU A 21 2.93 -13.77 4.39
N ALA A 22 3.03 -14.20 5.66
CA ALA A 22 3.84 -13.60 6.73
C ALA A 22 5.37 -13.50 6.47
N LEU A 23 5.89 -14.10 5.41
CA LEU A 23 7.33 -14.14 5.13
C LEU A 23 7.73 -13.47 3.82
N ASP A 24 6.78 -13.16 2.93
CA ASP A 24 7.05 -12.73 1.55
C ASP A 24 7.85 -11.42 1.46
N PHE A 25 7.68 -10.51 2.43
CA PHE A 25 8.46 -9.27 2.55
C PHE A 25 9.29 -9.17 3.83
N SER A 26 9.40 -10.25 4.62
CA SER A 26 10.26 -10.26 5.81
C SER A 26 11.74 -9.99 5.49
N PHE A 27 12.15 -10.29 4.25
CA PHE A 27 13.51 -10.06 3.74
C PHE A 27 13.64 -8.82 2.84
N ILE A 28 12.52 -8.23 2.41
CA ILE A 28 12.48 -7.10 1.47
C ILE A 28 11.97 -5.90 2.24
N GLY A 29 12.92 -5.07 2.70
CA GLY A 29 12.58 -3.82 3.39
C GLY A 29 11.87 -2.82 2.49
N PRO A 30 11.13 -1.85 3.07
CA PRO A 30 10.37 -0.82 2.36
C PRO A 30 11.20 0.00 1.36
N GLN A 31 12.48 0.20 1.67
CA GLN A 31 13.46 0.86 0.80
C GLN A 31 13.59 0.23 -0.60
N THR A 32 13.19 -1.04 -0.74
CA THR A 32 13.17 -1.72 -2.04
C THR A 32 12.10 -1.14 -2.96
N PHE A 33 10.93 -0.77 -2.42
CA PHE A 33 9.89 -0.12 -3.21
C PHE A 33 10.28 1.32 -3.56
N GLU A 34 10.91 2.03 -2.62
CA GLU A 34 11.42 3.39 -2.82
C GLU A 34 12.50 3.47 -3.91
N SER A 35 13.32 2.43 -4.03
CA SER A 35 14.37 2.37 -5.04
C SER A 35 13.90 1.85 -6.39
N ILE A 36 12.97 0.89 -6.43
CA ILE A 36 12.55 0.25 -7.68
C ILE A 36 11.41 1.00 -8.33
N LEU A 37 10.33 1.32 -7.60
CA LEU A 37 9.11 1.86 -8.23
C LEU A 37 9.38 3.14 -9.03
N PRO A 38 10.10 4.16 -8.51
CA PRO A 38 10.34 5.39 -9.27
C PRO A 38 11.12 5.19 -10.57
N THR A 39 11.89 4.10 -10.70
CA THR A 39 12.68 3.79 -11.91
C THR A 39 11.85 3.19 -13.03
N LEU A 40 10.60 2.78 -12.76
CA LEU A 40 9.70 2.16 -13.72
C LEU A 40 8.89 3.22 -14.48
N GLU A 41 9.58 4.05 -15.27
CA GLU A 41 9.00 5.22 -15.94
C GLU A 41 7.85 4.87 -16.90
N ASN A 42 7.87 3.67 -17.50
CA ASN A 42 6.84 3.21 -18.45
C ASN A 42 5.69 2.43 -17.80
N LEU A 43 5.66 2.35 -16.46
CA LEU A 43 4.64 1.61 -15.74
C LEU A 43 3.28 2.32 -15.84
N ASP A 44 2.31 1.65 -16.46
CA ASP A 44 0.94 2.11 -16.59
C ASP A 44 0.06 1.54 -15.48
N THR A 45 0.24 0.26 -15.16
CA THR A 45 -0.60 -0.47 -14.21
C THR A 45 0.23 -1.03 -13.06
N LEU A 46 -0.09 -0.62 -11.84
CA LEU A 46 0.45 -1.19 -10.60
C LEU A 46 -0.66 -1.92 -9.85
N VAL A 47 -0.44 -3.21 -9.57
CA VAL A 47 -1.25 -4.00 -8.65
C VAL A 47 -0.37 -4.39 -7.47
N LEU A 48 -0.67 -3.84 -6.31
CA LEU A 48 0.10 -4.06 -5.09
C LEU A 48 -0.84 -4.60 -4.01
N SER A 49 -0.58 -5.82 -3.55
CA SER A 49 -1.30 -6.45 -2.46
C SER A 49 -0.35 -6.77 -1.32
N VAL A 50 -0.71 -6.30 -0.15
CA VAL A 50 0.16 -6.15 1.01
C VAL A 50 -0.65 -6.53 2.25
N GLY A 51 -0.28 -7.61 2.92
CA GLY A 51 -0.95 -8.05 4.17
C GLY A 51 -0.45 -7.36 5.45
N GLU A 52 -1.00 -7.76 6.61
CA GLU A 52 -0.58 -7.41 8.00
C GLU A 52 0.86 -7.89 8.37
N VAL A 53 1.69 -8.17 7.37
CA VAL A 53 2.99 -8.87 7.50
C VAL A 53 4.13 -7.93 7.89
N PHE A 54 3.92 -6.61 7.77
CA PHE A 54 4.91 -5.66 8.23
C PHE A 54 4.83 -5.56 9.75
N GLY A 55 5.73 -6.29 10.41
CA GLY A 55 5.94 -6.18 11.85
C GLY A 55 6.35 -4.77 12.31
N ASP A 56 6.63 -3.86 11.36
CA ASP A 56 6.69 -2.41 11.55
C ASP A 56 5.50 -1.77 10.81
N TYR A 57 4.41 -1.60 11.55
CA TYR A 57 3.13 -1.05 11.06
C TYR A 57 3.26 0.35 10.42
N ASP A 58 4.34 1.07 10.71
CA ASP A 58 4.53 2.45 10.25
C ASP A 58 5.28 2.55 8.93
N VAL A 59 6.20 1.64 8.59
CA VAL A 59 7.22 2.00 7.57
C VAL A 59 6.72 1.82 6.14
N LEU A 60 6.00 0.75 5.83
CA LEU A 60 5.52 0.55 4.46
C LEU A 60 4.35 1.47 4.09
N PRO A 61 3.33 1.67 4.94
CA PRO A 61 2.26 2.59 4.62
C PRO A 61 2.65 4.07 4.68
N SER A 62 3.67 4.48 5.45
CA SER A 62 4.06 5.90 5.57
C SER A 62 4.71 6.50 4.33
N GLN A 63 5.41 5.69 3.53
CA GLN A 63 6.24 6.19 2.43
C GLN A 63 5.93 5.54 1.08
N LEU A 64 5.30 4.37 1.04
CA LEU A 64 5.04 3.64 -0.21
C LEU A 64 4.33 4.48 -1.26
N TYR A 65 3.28 5.23 -0.88
CA TYR A 65 2.52 6.02 -1.83
C TYR A 65 3.39 7.09 -2.51
N LYS A 66 4.38 7.65 -1.79
CA LYS A 66 5.31 8.64 -2.33
C LYS A 66 6.25 8.07 -3.41
N SER A 67 6.42 6.76 -3.43
CA SER A 67 7.25 6.06 -4.41
C SER A 67 6.48 5.60 -5.65
N PHE A 68 5.17 5.86 -5.72
CA PHE A 68 4.39 5.47 -6.89
C PHE A 68 4.85 6.24 -8.14
N PRO A 69 4.99 5.56 -9.30
CA PRO A 69 5.35 6.23 -10.54
C PRO A 69 4.26 7.22 -10.95
N PRO A 70 4.61 8.46 -11.33
CA PRO A 70 3.64 9.48 -11.73
C PRO A 70 2.88 9.13 -13.02
N ASN A 71 3.38 8.16 -13.79
CA ASN A 71 2.80 7.73 -15.06
C ASN A 71 1.68 6.69 -14.94
N LEU A 72 1.34 6.25 -13.73
CA LEU A 72 0.29 5.25 -13.52
C LEU A 72 -1.07 5.73 -14.04
N ALA A 73 -1.68 4.93 -14.90
CA ALA A 73 -3.06 5.08 -15.33
C ALA A 73 -4.01 4.19 -14.50
N THR A 74 -3.51 3.08 -13.98
CA THR A 74 -4.27 2.14 -13.14
C THR A 74 -3.48 1.79 -11.88
N LEU A 75 -4.07 2.06 -10.71
CA LEU A 75 -3.55 1.61 -9.43
C LEU A 75 -4.58 0.69 -8.76
N ARG A 76 -4.14 -0.51 -8.36
CA ARG A 76 -4.91 -1.40 -7.48
C ARG A 76 -4.10 -1.70 -6.24
N PHE A 77 -4.48 -1.07 -5.14
CA PHE A 77 -3.89 -1.28 -3.84
C PHE A 77 -4.81 -2.14 -2.97
N ARG A 78 -4.25 -3.17 -2.33
CA ARG A 78 -4.86 -3.92 -1.24
C ARG A 78 -3.91 -3.89 -0.06
N GLY A 79 -4.36 -3.36 1.06
CA GLY A 79 -3.56 -3.17 2.27
C GLY A 79 -4.30 -3.59 3.54
N PRO A 80 -3.63 -3.56 4.71
CA PRO A 80 -4.28 -3.83 5.98
C PRO A 80 -5.18 -2.67 6.42
N GLY A 81 -6.29 -2.98 7.10
CA GLY A 81 -7.23 -1.98 7.62
C GLY A 81 -6.62 -1.06 8.68
N SER A 82 -5.59 -1.53 9.38
CA SER A 82 -4.78 -0.74 10.32
C SER A 82 -4.16 0.53 9.68
N LEU A 83 -4.04 0.58 8.35
CA LEU A 83 -3.62 1.78 7.61
C LEU A 83 -4.46 3.02 7.93
N VAL A 84 -5.78 2.87 8.11
CA VAL A 84 -6.69 4.01 8.37
C VAL A 84 -6.40 4.66 9.73
N THR A 85 -5.93 3.87 10.68
CA THR A 85 -5.59 4.35 12.03
C THR A 85 -4.17 4.92 12.13
N SER A 86 -3.36 4.79 11.08
CA SER A 86 -2.01 5.34 11.02
C SER A 86 -2.04 6.87 10.93
N GLU A 87 -1.08 7.53 11.58
CA GLU A 87 -0.86 8.97 11.44
C GLU A 87 -0.59 9.42 9.99
N HIS A 88 -0.21 8.48 9.13
CA HIS A 88 0.10 8.73 7.72
C HIS A 88 -1.13 8.70 6.80
N TRP A 89 -2.30 8.21 7.26
CA TRP A 89 -3.51 8.14 6.44
C TRP A 89 -3.86 9.48 5.79
N LYS A 90 -3.74 10.58 6.56
CA LYS A 90 -3.98 11.93 6.04
C LYS A 90 -3.08 12.26 4.83
N GLY A 91 -1.82 11.83 4.88
CA GLY A 91 -0.87 12.01 3.78
C GLY A 91 -1.25 11.24 2.51
N TRP A 92 -1.89 10.06 2.65
CA TRP A 92 -2.49 9.35 1.52
C TRP A 92 -3.61 10.20 0.91
N VAL A 93 -4.61 10.58 1.70
CA VAL A 93 -5.76 11.35 1.21
C VAL A 93 -5.32 12.65 0.52
N GLU A 94 -4.42 13.42 1.14
CA GLU A 94 -3.89 14.67 0.57
C GLU A 94 -3.13 14.44 -0.74
N SER A 95 -2.36 13.37 -0.86
CA SER A 95 -1.58 13.09 -2.06
C SER A 95 -2.47 12.62 -3.20
N PHE A 96 -3.43 11.72 -2.92
CA PHE A 96 -4.42 11.31 -3.92
C PHE A 96 -5.34 12.47 -4.35
N GLY A 97 -5.56 13.46 -3.48
CA GLY A 97 -6.23 14.72 -3.81
C GLY A 97 -5.41 15.71 -4.64
N SER A 98 -4.10 15.50 -4.76
CA SER A 98 -3.24 16.38 -5.54
C SER A 98 -3.27 16.00 -7.02
N PRO A 99 -3.57 16.94 -7.94
CA PRO A 99 -3.53 16.66 -9.37
C PRO A 99 -2.12 16.33 -9.87
N ASP A 100 -1.08 16.70 -9.11
CA ASP A 100 0.33 16.50 -9.48
C ASP A 100 0.88 15.14 -9.02
N PHE A 101 0.19 14.43 -8.13
CA PHE A 101 0.69 13.18 -7.55
C PHE A 101 0.62 12.01 -8.54
N LEU A 102 -0.57 11.75 -9.08
CA LEU A 102 -0.80 10.73 -10.11
C LEU A 102 -1.65 11.32 -11.25
N PRO A 103 -1.08 12.24 -12.06
CA PRO A 103 -1.83 13.05 -13.02
C PRO A 103 -2.51 12.24 -14.14
N LYS A 104 -2.10 10.99 -14.35
CA LYS A 104 -2.63 10.09 -15.38
C LYS A 104 -3.61 9.06 -14.85
N LEU A 105 -3.87 9.04 -13.54
CA LEU A 105 -4.69 8.01 -12.90
C LEU A 105 -6.13 8.08 -13.41
N LYS A 106 -6.60 6.97 -14.00
CA LYS A 106 -7.97 6.81 -14.51
C LYS A 106 -8.75 5.77 -13.72
N LYS A 107 -8.05 4.83 -13.09
CA LYS A 107 -8.65 3.71 -12.37
C LYS A 107 -7.92 3.53 -11.04
N LEU A 108 -8.67 3.70 -9.96
CA LEU A 108 -8.22 3.43 -8.61
C LEU A 108 -9.04 2.27 -8.04
N GLY A 109 -8.36 1.20 -7.65
CA GLY A 109 -8.91 0.17 -6.78
C GLY A 109 -8.20 0.26 -5.44
N PHE A 110 -8.95 0.49 -4.37
CA PHE A 110 -8.41 0.56 -3.02
C PHE A 110 -9.20 -0.39 -2.13
N VAL A 111 -8.50 -1.35 -1.54
CA VAL A 111 -9.10 -2.41 -0.72
C VAL A 111 -8.35 -2.47 0.60
N LEU A 112 -9.09 -2.48 1.70
CA LEU A 112 -8.57 -2.62 3.04
C LEU A 112 -9.04 -3.95 3.62
N ASP A 113 -8.10 -4.81 3.97
CA ASP A 113 -8.37 -6.08 4.62
C ASP A 113 -8.70 -5.82 6.09
N LEU A 114 -9.84 -6.35 6.55
CA LEU A 114 -10.13 -6.37 7.98
C LEU A 114 -9.19 -7.38 8.63
N ASP A 115 -8.52 -6.97 9.71
CA ASP A 115 -7.71 -7.87 10.53
C ASP A 115 -8.52 -9.14 10.85
N TYR A 116 -7.94 -10.31 10.59
CA TYR A 116 -8.48 -11.55 11.12
C TYR A 116 -8.31 -11.53 12.64
N GLU A 117 -9.34 -11.94 13.38
CA GLU A 117 -9.20 -12.24 14.81
C GLU A 117 -7.98 -13.16 14.96
N GLU A 118 -7.00 -12.74 15.76
CA GLU A 118 -5.81 -13.53 16.04
C GLU A 118 -6.28 -14.87 16.62
N ALA A 119 -6.29 -15.92 15.80
CA ALA A 119 -6.38 -17.28 16.32
C ALA A 119 -5.15 -17.47 17.20
N GLU A 120 -5.37 -17.61 18.51
CA GLU A 120 -4.36 -17.85 19.56
C GLU A 120 -3.14 -18.58 19.01
N LYS A 121 -2.10 -17.82 18.66
CA LYS A 121 -0.78 -18.38 18.37
C LYS A 121 0.22 -17.62 19.20
N ASP A 122 0.53 -18.26 20.33
CA ASP A 122 1.77 -18.21 21.08
C ASP A 122 2.55 -16.90 21.00
N SER A 123 2.48 -16.17 22.11
CA SER A 123 3.57 -15.41 22.74
C SER A 123 4.65 -14.88 21.79
N TYR A 124 4.69 -13.57 21.53
CA TYR A 124 5.90 -12.70 21.51
C TYR A 124 5.60 -11.38 20.76
N ARG A 125 4.49 -10.70 21.07
CA ARG A 125 4.31 -9.23 20.91
C ARG A 125 2.86 -8.89 21.29
N LYS A 126 2.60 -8.75 22.58
CA LYS A 126 1.39 -8.05 23.05
C LYS A 126 1.56 -6.58 22.72
N VAL A 127 1.26 -6.19 21.49
CA VAL A 127 0.86 -4.81 21.21
C VAL A 127 -0.55 -4.71 21.77
N ASN A 128 -0.77 -3.78 22.70
CA ASN A 128 -2.11 -3.48 23.21
C ASN A 128 -2.95 -2.91 22.05
N LYS A 129 -3.46 -3.77 21.15
CA LYS A 129 -4.48 -3.38 20.18
C LYS A 129 -5.74 -3.10 21.00
N VAL A 130 -6.13 -1.84 21.08
CA VAL A 130 -7.47 -1.46 21.52
C VAL A 130 -8.42 -2.20 20.58
N GLU A 131 -9.15 -3.19 21.10
CA GLU A 131 -10.11 -3.96 20.32
C GLU A 131 -11.29 -3.04 19.96
N ILE A 132 -11.14 -2.27 18.88
CA ILE A 132 -12.27 -1.62 18.23
C ILE A 132 -13.20 -2.76 17.77
N PRO A 133 -14.51 -2.71 18.02
CA PRO A 133 -15.45 -3.72 17.50
C PRO A 133 -15.30 -3.90 15.99
N ALA A 134 -15.44 -5.14 15.50
CA ALA A 134 -15.28 -5.45 14.08
C ALA A 134 -16.19 -4.62 13.16
N GLU A 135 -17.41 -4.29 13.63
CA GLU A 135 -18.35 -3.43 12.92
C GLU A 135 -17.85 -1.99 12.80
N GLU A 136 -17.30 -1.42 13.86
CA GLU A 136 -16.75 -0.06 13.87
C GLU A 136 -15.50 0.02 12.98
N ARG A 137 -14.64 -1.02 12.97
CA ARG A 137 -13.52 -1.10 12.02
C ARG A 137 -13.97 -1.17 10.57
N LEU A 138 -15.02 -1.95 10.28
CA LEU A 138 -15.59 -2.02 8.94
C LEU A 138 -16.15 -0.68 8.49
N GLU A 139 -16.83 0.04 9.38
CA GLU A 139 -17.34 1.37 9.09
C GLU A 139 -16.20 2.37 8.83
N GLN A 140 -15.15 2.36 9.65
CA GLN A 140 -13.94 3.18 9.45
C GLN A 140 -13.25 2.87 8.12
N ALA A 141 -13.05 1.59 7.79
CA ALA A 141 -12.42 1.18 6.54
C ALA A 141 -13.24 1.60 5.32
N LYS A 142 -14.58 1.48 5.38
CA LYS A 142 -15.48 1.97 4.32
C LYS A 142 -15.37 3.48 4.16
N ALA A 143 -15.48 4.23 5.26
CA ALA A 143 -15.41 5.68 5.25
C ALA A 143 -14.07 6.19 4.68
N ALA A 144 -12.97 5.53 5.03
CA ALA A 144 -11.64 5.81 4.51
C ALA A 144 -11.52 5.54 3.01
N CYS A 145 -12.00 4.39 2.53
CA CYS A 145 -12.06 4.10 1.10
C CYS A 145 -12.87 5.16 0.33
N ASP A 146 -14.03 5.56 0.87
CA ASP A 146 -14.88 6.59 0.26
C ASP A 146 -14.22 7.98 0.27
N GLU A 147 -13.50 8.32 1.35
CA GLU A 147 -12.73 9.56 1.45
C GLU A 147 -11.61 9.60 0.40
N LEU A 148 -10.82 8.54 0.30
CA LEU A 148 -9.71 8.46 -0.65
C LEU A 148 -10.21 8.46 -2.10
N HIS A 149 -11.31 7.76 -2.40
CA HIS A 149 -11.91 7.78 -3.72
C HIS A 149 -12.46 9.17 -4.10
N ARG A 150 -13.00 9.92 -3.12
CA ARG A 150 -13.43 11.32 -3.33
C ARG A 150 -12.26 12.29 -3.48
N ALA A 151 -11.11 12.01 -2.86
CA ALA A 151 -9.92 12.82 -3.07
C ALA A 151 -9.36 12.59 -4.48
N ALA A 152 -9.32 11.34 -4.95
CA ALA A 152 -8.75 10.98 -6.25
C ALA A 152 -9.56 11.41 -7.50
N HIS A 153 -10.79 11.89 -7.34
CA HIS A 153 -11.75 12.18 -8.42
C HIS A 153 -12.52 13.48 -8.19
#